data_AF-A0AAN8VSS0-F1
#
_entry.id   AF-A0AAN8VSS0-F1
#
_cell.length_a   1.000
_cell.length_b   1.000
_cell.length_c   1.000
_cell.angle_alpha   90.00
_cell.angle_beta   90.00
_cell.angle_gamma   90.00
#
_symmetry.space_group_name_H-M   'P 1'
#
loop_
_entity.id
_entity.type
_entity.pdbx_description
1 polymer ?
#
loop_
_entity_poly.entity_id
_entity_poly.type
_entity_poly.pdbx_seq_one_letter_code
_entity_poly.pdbx_strand_id
1 'polypeptide(L)'
;RGEVPKGSAEIFFRKVKFWKEDGEEGEAPPIFVGFYPVPNVDGVNYFHVKVAGLLFVATTRVNLSPSLVLELLQRIARVIKDYLGILNEDSLRKNFVLVYELLDEVIDFGYVQTTSTEVLKSYVFNEPIVIDAARLPSLGPAAIFMQGNKRMPGTAVTKSVVANEPGGRKREEIFVDIIERLSVTFSSSGYILTSEIDGTIQMKSYLTGNPEIRLALNDDLSIGSSGRSLYDYSSSAGSGAVVLDDCNFHESVHLDSFDIDRTLTLVPPDGEFPVMNYRITQAFRPPFRINTLIEEAGSLRAEVIIKVRAEFSSDITANTVVLQMPLPSYTTRVSFELEPGTVGNTTDFKEANRRLEWGLKKASYSLFFTCMQIVGGSEHTLRAKLTFSQEYHGNITREAGPVSMTFTIPMYNASRLQVKYLQIAKKSKAYNPYRWVRYVTQANSYVARI
;
A
#
# COMPACT_ATOMS: atom_id res chain seq x y z
N ARG A 1 14.73 30.30 -3.48
CA ARG A 1 14.98 31.27 -2.38
C ARG A 1 16.44 31.41 -1.96
N GLY A 2 17.30 30.39 -2.07
CA GLY A 2 18.73 30.53 -1.72
C GLY A 2 19.02 30.76 -0.23
N GLU A 3 17.99 30.70 0.63
CA GLU A 3 18.08 30.90 2.08
C GLU A 3 18.80 29.76 2.79
N VAL A 4 18.90 28.59 2.14
CA VAL A 4 19.48 27.36 2.68
C VAL A 4 20.88 27.15 2.10
N PRO A 5 21.89 26.76 2.91
CA PRO A 5 23.26 26.54 2.42
C PRO A 5 23.33 25.47 1.33
N LYS A 6 24.23 25.65 0.34
CA LYS A 6 24.39 24.73 -0.80
C LYS A 6 24.68 23.27 -0.40
N GLY A 7 25.34 23.03 0.73
CA GLY A 7 25.64 21.68 1.23
C GLY A 7 24.48 20.95 1.91
N SER A 8 23.30 21.57 2.05
CA SER A 8 22.22 21.04 2.88
C SER A 8 21.67 19.69 2.39
N ALA A 9 21.72 19.43 1.07
CA ALA A 9 21.33 18.13 0.51
C ALA A 9 22.28 17.01 0.95
N GLU A 10 23.60 17.27 0.99
CA GLU A 10 24.59 16.30 1.45
C GLU A 10 24.46 16.03 2.95
N ILE A 11 24.20 17.09 3.72
CA ILE A 11 23.94 17.01 5.16
C ILE A 11 22.69 16.18 5.45
N PHE A 12 21.61 16.41 4.71
CA PHE A 12 20.40 15.60 4.78
C PHE A 12 20.71 14.12 4.53
N PHE A 13 21.37 13.81 3.40
CA PHE A 13 21.66 12.43 3.03
C PHE A 13 22.50 11.71 4.08
N ARG A 14 23.54 12.38 4.60
CA ARG A 14 24.37 11.83 5.67
C ARG A 14 23.56 11.59 6.94
N LYS A 15 22.69 12.53 7.33
CA LYS A 15 21.86 12.39 8.53
C LYS A 15 20.86 11.25 8.41
N VAL A 16 20.13 11.18 7.30
CA VAL A 16 19.12 10.13 7.11
C VAL A 16 19.75 8.75 6.98
N LYS A 17 20.89 8.64 6.29
CA LYS A 17 21.58 7.35 6.10
C LYS A 17 22.22 6.81 7.38
N PHE A 18 22.72 7.69 8.23
CA PHE A 18 23.39 7.32 9.49
C PHE A 18 22.58 7.74 10.70
N TRP A 19 21.25 7.76 10.57
CA TRP A 19 20.37 8.11 11.66
C TRP A 19 20.51 7.07 12.78
N LYS A 20 20.74 7.55 14.00
CA LYS A 20 20.82 6.72 15.19
C LYS A 20 19.82 7.23 16.19
N GLU A 21 18.96 6.34 16.64
CA GLU A 21 18.03 6.56 17.74
C GLU A 21 18.53 5.69 18.90
N ASP A 22 18.86 6.29 20.04
CA ASP A 22 19.38 5.62 21.24
C ASP A 22 20.55 4.63 21.05
N GLY A 23 21.38 4.86 20.02
CA GLY A 23 22.56 4.04 19.73
C GLY A 23 22.34 2.90 18.73
N GLU A 24 21.10 2.66 18.31
CA GLU A 24 20.72 1.68 17.28
C GLU A 24 20.48 2.36 15.93
N GLU A 25 20.69 1.62 14.82
CA GLU A 25 20.37 2.11 13.48
C GLU A 25 18.84 2.23 13.32
N GLY A 26 18.35 3.46 13.20
CA GLY A 26 16.92 3.77 13.08
C GLY A 26 16.57 4.42 11.75
N GLU A 27 15.27 4.53 11.44
CA GLU A 27 14.81 5.37 10.33
C GLU A 27 14.69 6.82 10.79
N ALA A 28 15.19 7.76 9.96
CA ALA A 28 15.07 9.17 10.29
C ALA A 28 13.60 9.61 10.28
N PRO A 29 13.16 10.40 11.28
CA PRO A 29 11.79 10.89 11.33
C PRO A 29 11.50 11.74 10.09
N PRO A 30 10.23 11.83 9.63
CA PRO A 30 9.85 12.61 8.45
C PRO A 30 10.27 14.09 8.52
N ILE A 31 10.44 14.59 9.73
CA ILE A 31 10.85 15.97 10.01
C ILE A 31 11.93 15.95 11.07
N PHE A 32 13.03 16.63 10.80
CA PHE A 32 14.07 16.87 11.80
C PHE A 32 14.75 18.22 11.56
N VAL A 33 15.28 18.78 12.65
CA VAL A 33 16.03 20.03 12.59
C VAL A 33 17.52 19.73 12.50
N GLY A 34 18.24 20.53 11.72
CA GLY A 34 19.69 20.56 11.68
C GLY A 34 20.33 21.12 12.96
N PHE A 35 20.08 20.56 14.15
CA PHE A 35 20.84 20.93 15.36
C PHE A 35 21.79 19.80 15.79
N TYR A 36 23.07 20.16 16.03
CA TYR A 36 24.17 19.42 16.68
C TYR A 36 24.79 18.16 16.00
N PRO A 37 26.13 17.92 16.10
CA PRO A 37 27.27 18.84 16.13
C PRO A 37 28.00 18.79 14.77
N VAL A 38 27.57 19.61 13.81
CA VAL A 38 28.38 19.97 12.65
C VAL A 38 28.42 21.49 12.63
N PRO A 39 29.59 22.13 12.78
CA PRO A 39 29.68 23.58 12.70
C PRO A 39 29.27 23.99 11.28
N ASN A 40 28.24 24.86 11.16
CA ASN A 40 27.75 25.58 9.95
C ASN A 40 26.30 25.30 9.45
N VAL A 41 25.40 24.66 10.20
CA VAL A 41 24.02 24.42 9.70
C VAL A 41 22.94 24.65 10.77
N ASP A 42 23.14 25.62 11.65
CA ASP A 42 22.13 25.96 12.65
C ASP A 42 20.85 26.50 11.97
N GLY A 43 19.70 25.94 12.34
CA GLY A 43 18.38 26.46 11.98
C GLY A 43 17.79 26.04 10.63
N VAL A 44 18.27 24.98 9.98
CA VAL A 44 17.61 24.40 8.79
C VAL A 44 16.67 23.26 9.19
N ASN A 45 15.41 23.38 8.80
CA ASN A 45 14.39 22.34 8.94
C ASN A 45 14.38 21.46 7.69
N TYR A 46 14.43 20.14 7.88
CA TYR A 46 14.35 19.15 6.82
C TYR A 46 13.02 18.43 6.90
N PHE A 47 12.32 18.35 5.76
CA PHE A 47 11.08 17.60 5.59
C PHE A 47 11.33 16.58 4.49
N HIS A 48 11.00 15.32 4.73
CA HIS A 48 11.14 14.30 3.69
C HIS A 48 10.01 13.29 3.70
N VAL A 49 9.73 12.77 2.50
CA VAL A 49 8.83 11.64 2.28
C VAL A 49 9.51 10.65 1.35
N LYS A 50 9.31 9.35 1.62
CA LYS A 50 9.84 8.26 0.81
C LYS A 50 8.74 7.73 -0.11
N VAL A 51 8.88 7.92 -1.41
CA VAL A 51 7.89 7.47 -2.41
C VAL A 51 8.61 6.65 -3.48
N ALA A 52 8.13 5.42 -3.72
CA ALA A 52 8.72 4.50 -4.69
C ALA A 52 10.24 4.27 -4.51
N GLY A 53 10.73 4.29 -3.26
CA GLY A 53 12.15 4.14 -2.91
C GLY A 53 12.99 5.41 -3.09
N LEU A 54 12.40 6.51 -3.56
CA LEU A 54 13.05 7.81 -3.70
C LEU A 54 12.71 8.71 -2.51
N LEU A 55 13.64 9.59 -2.13
CA LEU A 55 13.44 10.58 -1.08
C LEU A 55 13.14 11.94 -1.72
N PHE A 56 11.95 12.46 -1.45
CA PHE A 56 11.55 13.83 -1.79
C PHE A 56 11.79 14.69 -0.57
N VAL A 57 12.56 15.78 -0.73
CA VAL A 57 13.08 16.56 0.39
C VAL A 57 12.79 18.03 0.17
N ALA A 58 12.20 18.68 1.18
CA ALA A 58 12.11 20.13 1.26
C ALA A 58 12.97 20.64 2.42
N THR A 59 13.61 21.79 2.21
CA THR A 59 14.43 22.46 3.22
C THR A 59 13.98 23.90 3.38
N THR A 60 13.88 24.36 4.63
CA THR A 60 13.49 25.74 4.94
C THR A 60 14.13 26.18 6.25
N ARG A 61 14.36 27.48 6.40
CA ARG A 61 14.73 28.10 7.69
C ARG A 61 13.55 28.77 8.38
N VAL A 62 12.43 28.89 7.67
CA VAL A 62 11.20 29.51 8.16
C VAL A 62 10.36 28.46 8.86
N ASN A 63 9.65 28.88 9.90
CA ASN A 63 8.64 28.07 10.55
C ASN A 63 7.43 27.92 9.62
N LEU A 64 7.32 26.77 8.95
CA LEU A 64 6.20 26.41 8.09
C LEU A 64 5.43 25.25 8.71
N SER A 65 4.13 25.17 8.42
CA SER A 65 3.31 24.04 8.85
C SER A 65 3.87 22.72 8.31
N PRO A 66 4.26 21.77 9.20
CA PRO A 66 4.69 20.43 8.82
C PRO A 66 3.79 19.72 7.82
N SER A 67 2.47 19.75 8.09
CA SER A 67 1.48 19.04 7.29
C SER A 67 1.41 19.57 5.86
N LEU A 68 1.55 20.89 5.68
CA LEU A 68 1.56 21.51 4.35
C LEU A 68 2.74 21.01 3.51
N VAL A 69 3.94 20.99 4.09
CA VAL A 69 5.16 20.59 3.36
C VAL A 69 5.12 19.10 3.03
N LEU A 70 4.69 18.25 3.97
CA LEU A 70 4.58 16.81 3.74
C LEU A 70 3.54 16.47 2.66
N GLU A 71 2.37 17.11 2.71
CA GLU A 71 1.33 16.94 1.68
C GLU A 71 1.82 17.42 0.31
N LEU A 72 2.48 18.58 0.26
CA LEU A 72 3.06 19.12 -0.98
C LEU A 72 4.07 18.16 -1.60
N LEU A 73 4.99 17.60 -0.80
CA LEU A 73 5.98 16.63 -1.29
C LEU A 73 5.30 15.35 -1.84
N GLN A 74 4.25 14.87 -1.17
CA GLN A 74 3.47 13.74 -1.68
C GLN A 74 2.75 14.08 -2.99
N ARG A 75 2.15 15.27 -3.10
CA ARG A 75 1.50 15.74 -4.33
C ARG A 75 2.49 15.89 -5.48
N ILE A 76 3.67 16.47 -5.25
CA ILE A 76 4.72 16.58 -6.26
C ILE A 76 5.13 15.20 -6.78
N ALA A 77 5.33 14.23 -5.88
CA ALA A 77 5.65 12.87 -6.28
C ALA A 77 4.54 12.23 -7.13
N ARG A 78 3.26 12.50 -6.82
CA ARG A 78 2.10 12.03 -7.62
C ARG A 78 2.03 12.72 -8.99
N VAL A 79 2.16 14.04 -9.06
CA VAL A 79 2.18 14.79 -10.33
C VAL A 79 3.29 14.29 -11.23
N ILE A 80 4.51 14.13 -10.71
CA ILE A 80 5.63 13.57 -11.48
C ILE A 80 5.31 12.15 -11.93
N LYS A 81 4.76 11.29 -11.06
CA LYS A 81 4.33 9.94 -11.44
C LYS A 81 3.28 9.96 -12.55
N ASP A 82 2.32 10.87 -12.51
CA ASP A 82 1.24 10.98 -13.52
C ASP A 82 1.76 11.42 -14.89
N TYR A 83 2.73 12.34 -14.92
CA TYR A 83 3.41 12.76 -16.15
C TYR A 83 4.34 11.68 -16.70
N LEU A 84 5.15 11.04 -15.85
CA LEU A 84 6.14 10.03 -16.27
C LEU A 84 5.54 8.63 -16.45
N GLY A 85 4.37 8.37 -15.87
CA GLY A 85 3.73 7.06 -15.76
C GLY A 85 4.33 6.17 -14.67
N ILE A 86 5.65 6.03 -14.63
CA ILE A 86 6.40 5.29 -13.61
C ILE A 86 7.30 6.24 -12.86
N LEU A 87 7.31 6.14 -11.54
CA LEU A 87 8.25 6.88 -10.68
C LEU A 87 9.37 5.94 -10.20
N ASN A 88 10.53 6.04 -10.84
CA ASN A 88 11.77 5.37 -10.46
C ASN A 88 13.00 6.22 -10.85
N GLU A 89 14.19 5.79 -10.44
CA GLU A 89 15.43 6.54 -10.74
C GLU A 89 15.70 6.72 -12.25
N ASP A 90 15.42 5.69 -13.06
CA ASP A 90 15.63 5.75 -14.52
C ASP A 90 14.67 6.75 -15.20
N SER A 91 13.41 6.80 -14.76
CA SER A 91 12.36 7.72 -15.23
C SER A 91 12.71 9.18 -14.98
N LEU A 92 13.21 9.49 -13.78
CA LEU A 92 13.62 10.83 -13.44
C LEU A 92 14.85 11.25 -14.24
N ARG A 93 15.85 10.36 -14.39
CA ARG A 93 17.08 10.68 -15.14
C ARG A 93 16.81 10.91 -16.62
N LYS A 94 15.93 10.13 -17.25
CA LYS A 94 15.59 10.29 -18.67
C LYS A 94 14.70 11.51 -18.92
N ASN A 95 13.85 11.86 -17.96
CA ASN A 95 12.88 12.95 -18.08
C ASN A 95 13.24 14.19 -17.24
N PHE A 96 14.52 14.42 -16.93
CA PHE A 96 14.91 15.48 -16.00
C PHE A 96 14.45 16.87 -16.43
N VAL A 97 14.44 17.15 -17.74
CA VAL A 97 13.96 18.43 -18.31
C VAL A 97 12.49 18.67 -17.96
N LEU A 98 11.64 17.67 -18.20
CA LEU A 98 10.23 17.70 -17.86
C LEU A 98 10.01 17.84 -16.35
N VAL A 99 10.80 17.14 -15.54
CA VAL A 99 10.71 17.25 -14.07
C VAL A 99 11.08 18.66 -13.59
N TYR A 100 12.10 19.30 -14.17
CA TYR A 100 12.45 20.68 -13.83
C TYR A 100 11.34 21.67 -14.21
N GLU A 101 10.76 21.51 -15.40
CA GLU A 101 9.61 22.32 -15.85
C GLU A 101 8.41 22.17 -14.90
N LEU A 102 8.08 20.93 -14.52
CA LEU A 102 7.01 20.67 -13.54
C LEU A 102 7.30 21.32 -12.19
N LEU A 103 8.53 21.26 -11.70
CA LEU A 103 8.87 21.85 -10.39
C LEU A 103 8.80 23.39 -10.41
N ASP A 104 9.18 24.02 -11.53
CA ASP A 104 9.12 25.47 -11.71
C ASP A 104 7.66 25.98 -11.73
N GLU A 105 6.77 25.25 -12.40
CA GLU A 105 5.35 25.58 -12.46
C GLU A 105 4.59 25.26 -11.14
N VAL A 106 5.02 24.25 -10.39
CA VAL A 106 4.36 23.86 -9.12
C VAL A 106 4.76 24.80 -7.97
N ILE A 107 6.05 25.17 -7.90
CA ILE A 107 6.58 26.04 -6.84
C ILE A 107 7.39 27.17 -7.44
N ASP A 108 6.86 28.39 -7.34
CA ASP A 108 7.62 29.59 -7.62
C ASP A 108 8.06 30.26 -6.31
N PHE A 109 9.37 30.47 -6.17
CA PHE A 109 9.98 31.10 -5.01
C PHE A 109 9.45 30.57 -3.67
N GLY A 110 9.23 29.26 -3.53
CA GLY A 110 8.73 28.64 -2.29
C GLY A 110 7.24 28.83 -2.01
N TYR A 111 6.50 29.48 -2.91
CA TYR A 111 5.04 29.54 -2.89
C TYR A 111 4.47 28.50 -3.84
N VAL A 112 3.50 27.73 -3.36
CA VAL A 112 2.80 26.73 -4.18
C VAL A 112 1.84 27.46 -5.12
N GLN A 113 2.00 27.27 -6.43
CA GLN A 113 1.15 27.89 -7.44
C GLN A 113 -0.01 26.97 -7.79
N THR A 114 0.29 25.80 -8.36
CA THR A 114 -0.71 24.79 -8.71
C THR A 114 -0.15 23.38 -8.55
N THR A 115 -0.96 22.46 -8.06
CA THR A 115 -0.63 21.03 -7.98
C THR A 115 -1.56 20.17 -8.82
N SER A 116 -2.38 20.79 -9.68
CA SER A 116 -3.32 20.06 -10.54
C SER A 116 -2.63 19.67 -11.84
N THR A 117 -2.56 18.36 -12.10
CA THR A 117 -2.02 17.80 -13.35
C THR A 117 -2.71 18.38 -14.58
N GLU A 118 -4.03 18.63 -14.54
CA GLU A 118 -4.79 19.20 -15.65
C GLU A 118 -4.35 20.63 -15.98
N VAL A 119 -4.23 21.47 -14.94
CA VAL A 119 -3.82 22.88 -15.10
C VAL A 119 -2.37 22.96 -15.56
N LEU A 120 -1.49 22.09 -15.05
CA LEU A 120 -0.08 22.05 -15.45
C LEU A 120 0.10 21.66 -16.93
N LYS A 121 -0.82 20.92 -17.54
CA LYS A 121 -0.69 20.50 -18.96
C LYS A 121 -0.65 21.69 -19.92
N SER A 122 -1.24 22.83 -19.59
CA SER A 122 -1.17 24.01 -20.45
C SER A 122 0.14 24.79 -20.35
N TYR A 123 0.94 24.55 -19.30
CA TYR A 123 2.19 25.26 -19.02
C TYR A 123 3.43 24.41 -19.26
N VAL A 124 3.27 23.08 -19.37
CA VAL A 124 4.35 22.12 -19.58
C VAL A 124 4.39 21.66 -21.03
N PHE A 125 5.50 21.89 -21.71
CA PHE A 125 5.64 21.63 -23.15
C PHE A 125 6.42 20.36 -23.47
N ASN A 126 7.24 19.85 -22.55
CA ASN A 126 8.03 18.65 -22.80
C ASN A 126 7.17 17.38 -22.72
N GLU A 127 7.26 16.52 -23.74
CA GLU A 127 6.58 15.23 -23.73
C GLU A 127 7.37 14.20 -22.90
N PRO A 128 6.68 13.32 -22.14
CA PRO A 128 7.35 12.30 -21.35
C PRO A 128 7.94 11.20 -22.25
N ILE A 129 9.22 10.91 -22.05
CA ILE A 129 9.88 9.71 -22.55
C ILE A 129 9.36 8.52 -21.74
N VAL A 130 8.41 7.80 -22.32
CA VAL A 130 7.83 6.60 -21.71
C VAL A 130 8.91 5.53 -21.59
N ILE A 131 9.23 5.15 -20.36
CA ILE A 131 10.06 3.98 -20.12
C ILE A 131 9.19 2.76 -20.24
N ASP A 132 9.53 1.91 -21.19
CA ASP A 132 8.90 0.62 -21.31
C ASP A 132 9.13 -0.16 -20.01
N ALA A 133 8.07 -0.65 -19.38
CA ALA A 133 8.14 -1.45 -18.17
C ALA A 133 8.67 -2.86 -18.48
N ALA A 134 9.68 -2.98 -19.35
CA ALA A 134 10.41 -4.19 -19.59
C ALA A 134 11.27 -4.48 -18.35
N ARG A 135 10.87 -5.52 -17.60
CA ARG A 135 11.52 -6.16 -16.42
C ARG A 135 10.86 -5.96 -15.04
N LEU A 136 9.56 -5.69 -14.97
CA LEU A 136 8.78 -6.42 -13.96
C LEU A 136 8.50 -7.80 -14.56
N PRO A 137 8.73 -8.92 -13.86
CA PRO A 137 8.34 -10.21 -14.40
C PRO A 137 6.85 -10.14 -14.67
N SER A 138 6.47 -10.08 -15.96
CA SER A 138 5.18 -10.55 -16.39
C SER A 138 5.03 -11.90 -15.73
N LEU A 139 4.08 -12.04 -14.79
CA LEU A 139 3.76 -13.33 -14.19
C LEU A 139 3.66 -14.34 -15.33
N GLY A 140 4.66 -15.22 -15.38
CA GLY A 140 4.92 -16.11 -16.51
C GLY A 140 3.81 -17.16 -16.68
N PRO A 141 4.03 -18.14 -17.56
CA PRO A 141 3.15 -18.63 -18.63
C PRO A 141 1.85 -19.32 -18.15
N ALA A 142 0.98 -18.60 -17.46
CA ALA A 142 -0.43 -18.95 -17.26
C ALA A 142 -1.35 -18.15 -18.21
N ALA A 143 -0.77 -17.44 -19.17
CA ALA A 143 -1.48 -16.57 -20.12
C ALA A 143 -2.03 -17.29 -21.37
N ILE A 144 -1.87 -18.62 -21.48
CA ILE A 144 -2.25 -19.38 -22.70
C ILE A 144 -3.59 -20.13 -22.54
N PHE A 145 -4.07 -20.41 -21.32
CA PHE A 145 -5.22 -21.32 -21.11
C PHE A 145 -6.46 -20.71 -20.45
N MET A 146 -6.74 -19.41 -20.63
CA MET A 146 -8.06 -18.86 -20.25
C MET A 146 -8.54 -17.84 -21.29
N GLN A 147 -9.08 -18.34 -22.40
CA GLN A 147 -9.95 -17.56 -23.29
C GLN A 147 -11.25 -17.22 -22.55
N GLY A 148 -11.52 -15.94 -22.29
CA GLY A 148 -12.86 -15.49 -21.90
C GLY A 148 -12.93 -14.21 -21.07
N ASN A 149 -12.04 -14.00 -20.10
CA ASN A 149 -12.10 -12.82 -19.23
C ASN A 149 -11.05 -11.78 -19.64
N LYS A 150 -11.51 -10.62 -20.12
CA LYS A 150 -10.69 -9.41 -20.27
C LYS A 150 -10.10 -9.08 -18.89
N ARG A 151 -8.85 -9.46 -18.63
CA ARG A 151 -8.12 -9.08 -17.42
C ARG A 151 -7.60 -7.65 -17.58
N MET A 152 -7.65 -6.89 -16.49
CA MET A 152 -7.18 -5.50 -16.44
C MET A 152 -5.71 -5.43 -16.89
N PRO A 153 -5.32 -4.52 -17.80
CA PRO A 153 -3.93 -4.40 -18.23
C PRO A 153 -3.02 -4.02 -17.05
N GLY A 154 -1.95 -4.78 -16.82
CA GLY A 154 -0.95 -4.46 -15.79
C GLY A 154 -0.26 -3.10 -16.00
N THR A 155 -0.38 -2.52 -17.19
CA THR A 155 0.14 -1.21 -17.58
C THR A 155 -0.69 -0.02 -17.07
N ALA A 156 -1.89 -0.24 -16.51
CA ALA A 156 -2.75 0.84 -16.01
C ALA A 156 -2.07 1.68 -14.91
N VAL A 157 -1.26 1.02 -14.07
CA VAL A 157 -0.50 1.68 -12.98
C VAL A 157 0.65 2.52 -13.54
N THR A 158 1.25 2.10 -14.65
CA THR A 158 2.50 2.66 -15.20
C THR A 158 2.29 3.61 -16.38
N LYS A 159 1.04 3.81 -16.82
CA LYS A 159 0.72 4.64 -17.98
C LYS A 159 0.64 6.12 -17.59
N SER A 160 1.41 6.93 -18.31
CA SER A 160 1.38 8.40 -18.24
C SER A 160 0.04 8.95 -18.71
N VAL A 161 -0.42 10.02 -18.07
CA VAL A 161 -1.66 10.75 -18.39
C VAL A 161 -1.49 11.64 -19.63
N VAL A 162 -0.24 11.99 -19.96
CA VAL A 162 0.14 12.93 -21.02
C VAL A 162 0.67 12.21 -22.26
N ALA A 163 1.25 11.01 -22.10
CA ALA A 163 1.80 10.27 -23.22
C ALA A 163 0.72 9.83 -24.24
N ASN A 164 1.00 10.06 -25.52
CA ASN A 164 0.20 9.53 -26.62
C ASN A 164 0.58 8.06 -26.89
N GLU A 165 -0.40 7.20 -27.15
CA GLU A 165 -0.13 5.82 -27.58
C GLU A 165 0.53 5.81 -28.97
N PRO A 166 1.44 4.86 -29.26
CA PRO A 166 1.99 4.70 -30.60
C PRO A 166 0.85 4.42 -31.60
N GLY A 167 0.60 5.39 -32.49
CA GLY A 167 -0.51 5.35 -33.45
C GLY A 167 -1.60 6.40 -33.24
N GLY A 168 -1.46 7.31 -32.27
CA GLY A 168 -2.28 8.54 -32.16
C GLY A 168 -3.73 8.35 -31.71
N ARG A 169 -4.18 7.11 -31.49
CA ARG A 169 -5.49 6.81 -30.89
C ARG A 169 -5.36 6.67 -29.38
N LYS A 170 -5.82 7.68 -28.64
CA LYS A 170 -5.97 7.59 -27.19
C LYS A 170 -7.10 6.62 -26.85
N ARG A 171 -6.78 5.50 -26.21
CA ARG A 171 -7.79 4.59 -25.65
C ARG A 171 -8.46 5.26 -24.47
N GLU A 172 -9.78 5.38 -24.53
CA GLU A 172 -10.58 5.94 -23.45
C GLU A 172 -10.95 4.84 -22.46
N GLU A 173 -10.32 4.93 -21.29
CA GLU A 173 -10.47 3.94 -20.23
C GLU A 173 -10.55 4.66 -18.88
N ILE A 174 -11.26 4.05 -17.94
CA ILE A 174 -11.30 4.48 -16.56
C ILE A 174 -11.04 3.29 -15.64
N PHE A 175 -10.21 3.54 -14.62
CA PHE A 175 -9.84 2.57 -13.60
C PHE A 175 -10.34 3.06 -12.25
N VAL A 176 -10.97 2.16 -11.50
CA VAL A 176 -11.43 2.37 -10.13
C VAL A 176 -10.85 1.26 -9.26
N ASP A 177 -10.02 1.66 -8.32
CA ASP A 177 -9.31 0.77 -7.42
C ASP A 177 -9.83 0.97 -6.00
N ILE A 178 -10.39 -0.09 -5.42
CA ILE A 178 -10.79 -0.10 -4.02
C ILE A 178 -9.66 -0.77 -3.26
N ILE A 179 -8.88 0.03 -2.55
CA ILE A 179 -7.69 -0.42 -1.81
C ILE A 179 -8.02 -0.39 -0.33
N GLU A 180 -7.95 -1.55 0.31
CA GLU A 180 -8.15 -1.70 1.75
C GLU A 180 -6.85 -2.06 2.44
N ARG A 181 -6.57 -1.37 3.52
CA ARG A 181 -5.40 -1.56 4.38
C ARG A 181 -5.88 -2.07 5.73
N LEU A 182 -5.53 -3.32 6.04
CA LEU A 182 -5.98 -3.98 7.25
C LEU A 182 -5.00 -3.78 8.40
N SER A 183 -5.52 -3.32 9.54
CA SER A 183 -4.81 -3.21 10.80
C SER A 183 -5.45 -4.17 11.81
N VAL A 184 -4.79 -5.28 12.12
CA VAL A 184 -5.32 -6.34 13.01
C VAL A 184 -4.27 -6.75 14.03
N THR A 185 -4.64 -6.75 15.30
CA THR A 185 -3.80 -7.30 16.39
C THR A 185 -4.46 -8.52 17.00
N PHE A 186 -3.77 -9.66 17.01
CA PHE A 186 -4.18 -10.87 17.73
C PHE A 186 -3.51 -10.94 19.10
N SER A 187 -4.25 -11.45 20.08
CA SER A 187 -3.72 -11.91 21.38
C SER A 187 -2.90 -13.19 21.22
N SER A 188 -2.13 -13.54 22.25
CA SER A 188 -1.40 -14.82 22.32
C SER A 188 -2.29 -16.07 22.22
N SER A 189 -3.55 -15.94 22.66
CA SER A 189 -4.58 -16.97 22.50
C SER A 189 -5.26 -17.02 21.12
N GLY A 190 -4.91 -16.12 20.20
CA GLY A 190 -5.49 -16.04 18.85
C GLY A 190 -6.82 -15.28 18.74
N TYR A 191 -7.29 -14.65 19.83
CA TYR A 191 -8.42 -13.70 19.77
C TYR A 191 -7.99 -12.37 19.16
N ILE A 192 -8.89 -11.72 18.42
CA ILE A 192 -8.68 -10.39 17.84
C ILE A 192 -8.83 -9.35 18.96
N LEU A 193 -7.80 -8.55 19.19
CA LEU A 193 -7.79 -7.44 20.14
C LEU A 193 -8.22 -6.14 19.48
N THR A 194 -7.67 -5.84 18.31
CA THR A 194 -8.02 -4.67 17.51
C THR A 194 -8.16 -5.08 16.05
N SER A 195 -9.12 -4.47 15.36
CA SER A 195 -9.36 -4.67 13.94
C SER A 195 -9.87 -3.37 13.33
N GLU A 196 -9.17 -2.86 12.34
CA GLU A 196 -9.51 -1.65 11.62
C GLU A 196 -9.20 -1.82 10.12
N ILE A 197 -10.03 -1.21 9.29
CA ILE A 197 -9.86 -1.15 7.84
C ILE A 197 -9.76 0.33 7.45
N ASP A 198 -8.62 0.70 6.89
CA ASP A 198 -8.43 1.96 6.20
C ASP A 198 -8.62 1.75 4.69
N GLY A 199 -9.70 2.27 4.15
CA GLY A 199 -10.08 2.09 2.76
C GLY A 199 -9.91 3.36 1.93
N THR A 200 -9.47 3.21 0.68
CA THR A 200 -9.44 4.29 -0.30
C THR A 200 -9.99 3.81 -1.63
N ILE A 201 -10.91 4.58 -2.21
CA ILE A 201 -11.34 4.45 -3.60
C ILE A 201 -10.46 5.39 -4.43
N GLN A 202 -9.51 4.82 -5.19
CA GLN A 202 -8.69 5.56 -6.14
C GLN A 202 -9.28 5.48 -7.54
N MET A 203 -9.26 6.58 -8.26
CA MET A 203 -9.72 6.65 -9.64
C MET A 203 -8.60 7.17 -10.53
N LYS A 204 -8.48 6.56 -11.71
CA LYS A 204 -7.59 7.03 -12.77
C LYS A 204 -8.35 7.11 -14.07
N SER A 205 -8.53 8.34 -14.56
CA SER A 205 -9.29 8.63 -15.78
C SER A 205 -8.35 8.89 -16.96
N TYR A 206 -8.64 8.28 -18.10
CA TYR A 206 -8.02 8.61 -19.40
C TYR A 206 -9.08 9.09 -20.42
N LEU A 207 -10.24 9.54 -19.93
CA LEU A 207 -11.37 9.99 -20.74
C LEU A 207 -11.11 11.36 -21.36
N THR A 208 -11.64 11.60 -22.55
CA THR A 208 -11.43 12.88 -23.24
C THR A 208 -12.46 13.93 -22.80
N GLY A 209 -11.99 15.09 -22.36
CA GLY A 209 -12.83 16.23 -22.00
C GLY A 209 -13.68 15.98 -20.75
N ASN A 210 -13.13 15.21 -19.81
CA ASN A 210 -13.56 15.05 -18.41
C ASN A 210 -15.10 15.01 -18.26
N PRO A 211 -15.76 13.94 -18.77
CA PRO A 211 -17.20 13.80 -18.62
C PRO A 211 -17.59 13.57 -17.15
N GLU A 212 -18.81 13.97 -16.78
CA GLU A 212 -19.39 13.62 -15.47
C GLU A 212 -19.49 12.10 -15.31
N ILE A 213 -19.15 11.62 -14.12
CA ILE A 213 -19.16 10.22 -13.71
C ILE A 213 -20.06 10.06 -12.51
N ARG A 214 -20.80 8.95 -12.50
CA ARG A 214 -21.59 8.50 -11.36
C ARG A 214 -21.09 7.13 -10.91
N LEU A 215 -20.61 7.07 -9.68
CA LEU A 215 -20.14 5.86 -9.03
C LEU A 215 -21.11 5.49 -7.91
N ALA A 216 -21.88 4.42 -8.10
CA ALA A 216 -22.79 3.93 -7.07
C ALA A 216 -22.14 2.83 -6.24
N LEU A 217 -22.23 3.01 -4.92
CA LEU A 217 -21.79 2.04 -3.93
C LEU A 217 -22.96 1.16 -3.47
N ASN A 218 -22.76 0.39 -2.42
CA ASN A 218 -23.80 -0.36 -1.70
C ASN A 218 -25.01 0.52 -1.32
N ASP A 219 -26.24 0.04 -1.55
CA ASP A 219 -27.46 0.75 -1.10
C ASP A 219 -27.57 0.73 0.43
N ASP A 220 -27.07 -0.35 1.04
CA ASP A 220 -27.02 -0.59 2.48
C ASP A 220 -25.79 0.05 3.14
N LEU A 221 -25.10 0.95 2.43
CA LEU A 221 -24.01 1.73 3.01
C LEU A 221 -24.56 2.73 4.02
N SER A 222 -24.05 2.69 5.25
CA SER A 222 -24.33 3.71 6.27
C SER A 222 -23.03 4.31 6.79
N ILE A 223 -22.99 5.62 7.01
CA ILE A 223 -21.84 6.34 7.57
C ILE A 223 -22.21 6.86 8.96
N GLY A 224 -21.29 6.67 9.89
CA GLY A 224 -21.46 7.01 11.28
C GLY A 224 -22.37 6.03 11.99
N SER A 225 -21.94 5.58 13.17
CA SER A 225 -22.79 4.87 14.12
C SER A 225 -23.86 5.84 14.63
N SER A 226 -24.90 6.06 13.82
CA SER A 226 -26.05 6.89 14.15
C SER A 226 -27.00 6.12 15.06
N GLY A 227 -26.52 5.62 16.21
CA GLY A 227 -27.34 5.11 17.32
C GLY A 227 -28.51 4.17 16.96
N ARG A 228 -28.50 3.55 15.77
CA ARG A 228 -29.55 2.65 15.33
C ARG A 228 -29.29 1.32 16.00
N SER A 229 -30.10 1.08 17.02
CA SER A 229 -30.13 -0.10 17.87
C SER A 229 -29.79 -1.38 17.11
N LEU A 230 -28.94 -2.17 17.75
CA LEU A 230 -28.48 -3.52 17.39
C LEU A 230 -29.62 -4.58 17.40
N TYR A 231 -30.87 -4.17 17.21
CA TYR A 231 -32.08 -4.97 17.42
C TYR A 231 -32.98 -5.10 16.18
N ASP A 232 -32.46 -4.91 14.96
CA ASP A 232 -33.20 -5.30 13.75
C ASP A 232 -32.73 -6.68 13.27
N TYR A 233 -33.32 -7.71 13.87
CA TYR A 233 -33.15 -9.12 13.50
C TYR A 233 -34.03 -9.52 12.30
N SER A 234 -34.22 -8.58 11.35
CA SER A 234 -35.14 -8.75 10.22
C SER A 234 -34.52 -8.33 8.89
N SER A 235 -33.42 -8.98 8.50
CA SER A 235 -33.16 -9.23 7.08
C SER A 235 -32.43 -10.55 6.91
N SER A 236 -33.21 -11.60 6.66
CA SER A 236 -32.79 -12.89 6.12
C SER A 236 -32.33 -12.76 4.67
N ALA A 237 -31.33 -11.93 4.42
CA ALA A 237 -30.61 -11.84 3.16
C ALA A 237 -29.13 -11.66 3.50
N GLY A 238 -28.28 -12.61 3.06
CA GLY A 238 -26.88 -12.73 3.47
C GLY A 238 -25.92 -11.62 3.00
N SER A 239 -26.40 -10.39 2.80
CA SER A 239 -25.56 -9.20 2.60
C SER A 239 -25.56 -8.40 3.90
N GLY A 240 -24.50 -8.53 4.70
CA GLY A 240 -24.36 -7.70 5.89
C GLY A 240 -24.13 -6.25 5.48
N ALA A 241 -24.93 -5.33 6.03
CA ALA A 241 -24.82 -3.89 5.76
C ALA A 241 -23.39 -3.38 6.00
N VAL A 242 -22.89 -2.56 5.07
CA VAL A 242 -21.57 -1.95 5.17
C VAL A 242 -21.68 -0.68 6.00
N VAL A 243 -21.12 -0.70 7.21
CA VAL A 243 -21.12 0.44 8.12
C VAL A 243 -19.74 1.07 8.14
N LEU A 244 -19.64 2.30 7.66
CA LEU A 244 -18.43 3.13 7.73
C LEU A 244 -18.48 3.98 9.00
N ASP A 245 -17.37 4.12 9.71
CA ASP A 245 -17.30 5.02 10.86
C ASP A 245 -17.26 6.48 10.40
N ASP A 246 -16.35 6.76 9.48
CA ASP A 246 -16.17 8.06 8.85
C ASP A 246 -15.70 7.89 7.41
N CYS A 247 -15.87 8.94 6.62
CA CYS A 247 -15.37 9.02 5.27
C CYS A 247 -15.05 10.47 4.88
N ASN A 248 -14.06 10.63 4.00
CA ASN A 248 -13.65 11.89 3.42
C ASN A 248 -13.74 11.80 1.90
N PHE A 249 -14.24 12.86 1.27
CA PHE A 249 -14.42 12.92 -0.18
C PHE A 249 -13.43 13.88 -0.83
N HIS A 250 -13.12 13.63 -2.10
CA HIS A 250 -12.39 14.57 -2.93
C HIS A 250 -13.22 15.82 -3.20
N GLU A 251 -12.56 16.96 -3.41
CA GLU A 251 -13.23 18.25 -3.73
C GLU A 251 -14.07 18.21 -5.02
N SER A 252 -13.77 17.28 -5.93
CA SER A 252 -14.51 17.11 -7.18
C SER A 252 -15.81 16.29 -7.04
N VAL A 253 -16.12 15.79 -5.84
CA VAL A 253 -17.29 14.93 -5.59
C VAL A 253 -18.46 15.76 -5.09
N HIS A 254 -19.56 15.67 -5.82
CA HIS A 254 -20.87 16.21 -5.44
C HIS A 254 -21.67 15.15 -4.69
N LEU A 255 -22.16 15.51 -3.51
CA LEU A 255 -22.84 14.61 -2.58
C LEU A 255 -24.37 14.69 -2.65
N ASP A 256 -24.93 15.48 -3.57
CA ASP A 256 -26.38 15.72 -3.65
C ASP A 256 -27.21 14.43 -3.80
N SER A 257 -26.67 13.45 -4.54
CA SER A 257 -27.30 12.14 -4.72
C SER A 257 -26.87 11.12 -3.66
N PHE A 258 -25.79 11.38 -2.92
CA PHE A 258 -25.18 10.40 -2.03
C PHE A 258 -26.10 9.99 -0.87
N ASP A 259 -26.94 10.90 -0.39
CA ASP A 259 -27.90 10.61 0.68
C ASP A 259 -29.07 9.72 0.23
N ILE A 260 -29.38 9.70 -1.07
CA ILE A 260 -30.56 9.01 -1.62
C ILE A 260 -30.19 7.59 -2.05
N ASP A 261 -29.17 7.45 -2.90
CA ASP A 261 -28.84 6.19 -3.57
C ASP A 261 -27.37 5.79 -3.41
N ARG A 262 -26.63 6.48 -2.52
CA ARG A 262 -25.18 6.26 -2.30
C ARG A 262 -24.36 6.40 -3.58
N THR A 263 -24.83 7.24 -4.50
CA THR A 263 -24.11 7.60 -5.73
C THR A 263 -23.24 8.82 -5.53
N LEU A 264 -21.95 8.66 -5.81
CA LEU A 264 -20.99 9.76 -5.91
C LEU A 264 -20.99 10.30 -7.34
N THR A 265 -21.30 11.59 -7.50
CA THR A 265 -21.26 12.27 -8.80
C THR A 265 -20.01 13.14 -8.85
N LEU A 266 -19.17 13.01 -9.88
CA LEU A 266 -17.95 13.78 -9.99
C LEU A 266 -17.52 14.03 -11.43
N VAL A 267 -16.73 15.09 -11.63
CA VAL A 267 -15.91 15.26 -12.83
C VAL A 267 -14.48 14.85 -12.46
N PRO A 268 -13.91 13.79 -13.06
CA PRO A 268 -12.59 13.31 -12.65
C PRO A 268 -11.51 14.31 -13.09
N PRO A 269 -10.61 14.73 -12.19
CA PRO A 269 -9.37 15.36 -12.59
C PRO A 269 -8.52 14.44 -13.45
N ASP A 270 -7.60 15.02 -14.21
CA ASP A 270 -6.58 14.27 -14.93
C ASP A 270 -5.58 13.64 -13.96
N GLY A 271 -5.40 12.32 -14.05
CA GLY A 271 -4.43 11.58 -13.24
C GLY A 271 -5.04 10.65 -12.20
N GLU A 272 -4.20 10.18 -11.28
CA GLU A 272 -4.60 9.29 -10.20
C GLU A 272 -4.97 10.11 -8.97
N PHE A 273 -6.23 10.02 -8.52
CA PHE A 273 -6.71 10.75 -7.35
C PHE A 273 -7.60 9.88 -6.46
N PRO A 274 -7.58 10.10 -5.12
CA PRO A 274 -8.52 9.43 -4.22
C PRO A 274 -9.89 10.10 -4.33
N VAL A 275 -10.92 9.34 -4.69
CA VAL A 275 -12.33 9.81 -4.75
C VAL A 275 -12.92 9.89 -3.34
N MET A 276 -12.66 8.85 -2.55
CA MET A 276 -13.20 8.67 -1.19
C MET A 276 -12.18 7.91 -0.35
N ASN A 277 -11.96 8.37 0.88
CA ASN A 277 -11.31 7.61 1.94
C ASN A 277 -12.37 7.23 2.97
N TYR A 278 -12.29 6.04 3.54
CA TYR A 278 -13.23 5.56 4.54
C TYR A 278 -12.53 4.71 5.59
N ARG A 279 -13.12 4.64 6.78
CA ARG A 279 -12.59 3.89 7.90
C ARG A 279 -13.66 3.00 8.53
N ILE A 280 -13.27 1.80 8.92
CA ILE A 280 -14.15 0.82 9.57
C ILE A 280 -13.42 0.19 10.75
N THR A 281 -13.94 0.38 11.95
CA THR A 281 -13.45 -0.23 13.20
C THR A 281 -14.37 -1.34 13.71
N GLN A 282 -15.51 -1.56 13.02
CA GLN A 282 -16.37 -2.69 13.30
C GLN A 282 -15.61 -4.01 13.10
N ALA A 283 -15.89 -4.99 13.95
CA ALA A 283 -15.33 -6.32 13.84
C ALA A 283 -15.67 -6.94 12.47
N PHE A 284 -14.63 -7.21 11.68
CA PHE A 284 -14.72 -7.95 10.42
C PHE A 284 -14.00 -9.29 10.57
N ARG A 285 -14.21 -10.19 9.61
CA ARG A 285 -13.49 -11.47 9.55
C ARG A 285 -12.13 -11.25 8.88
N PRO A 286 -11.00 -11.35 9.59
CA PRO A 286 -9.69 -11.13 8.97
C PRO A 286 -9.37 -12.24 7.96
N PRO A 287 -8.66 -11.93 6.86
CA PRO A 287 -8.35 -12.91 5.82
C PRO A 287 -7.37 -13.99 6.28
N PHE A 288 -6.59 -13.74 7.33
CA PHE A 288 -5.65 -14.71 7.88
C PHE A 288 -5.80 -14.85 9.40
N ARG A 289 -5.89 -16.07 9.92
CA ARG A 289 -5.69 -16.31 11.35
C ARG A 289 -4.28 -16.79 11.60
N ILE A 290 -3.60 -16.13 12.52
CA ILE A 290 -2.24 -16.47 12.94
C ILE A 290 -2.33 -16.96 14.38
N ASN A 291 -1.78 -18.14 14.63
CA ASN A 291 -1.57 -18.66 15.97
C ASN A 291 -0.10 -18.98 16.14
N THR A 292 0.49 -18.53 17.24
CA THR A 292 1.91 -18.69 17.52
C THR A 292 2.08 -19.31 18.90
N LEU A 293 2.89 -20.36 18.96
CA LEU A 293 3.23 -21.07 20.18
C LEU A 293 4.75 -21.19 20.28
N ILE A 294 5.29 -20.90 21.46
CA ILE A 294 6.69 -21.14 21.80
C ILE A 294 6.71 -22.20 22.91
N GLU A 295 7.36 -23.32 22.64
CA GLU A 295 7.56 -24.41 23.59
C GLU A 295 9.03 -24.51 23.97
N GLU A 296 9.33 -24.60 25.27
CA GLU A 296 10.69 -24.80 25.75
C GLU A 296 11.09 -26.28 25.61
N ALA A 297 12.13 -26.54 24.81
CA ALA A 297 12.60 -27.89 24.47
C ALA A 297 13.97 -28.20 25.12
N GLY A 298 14.23 -27.61 26.29
CA GLY A 298 15.46 -27.74 27.08
C GLY A 298 16.10 -26.39 27.42
N SER A 299 17.19 -26.41 28.18
CA SER A 299 17.87 -25.20 28.67
C SER A 299 18.51 -24.33 27.60
N LEU A 300 18.74 -24.86 26.39
CA LEU A 300 19.37 -24.15 25.27
C LEU A 300 18.53 -24.24 23.98
N ARG A 301 17.29 -24.72 24.09
CA ARG A 301 16.46 -25.03 22.92
C ARG A 301 15.01 -24.62 23.16
N ALA A 302 14.41 -24.00 22.15
CA ALA A 302 12.97 -23.78 22.10
C ALA A 302 12.44 -24.17 20.72
N GLU A 303 11.17 -24.55 20.65
CA GLU A 303 10.45 -24.80 19.41
C GLU A 303 9.38 -23.71 19.23
N VAL A 304 9.39 -23.08 18.07
CA VAL A 304 8.40 -22.09 17.65
C VAL A 304 7.52 -22.72 16.61
N ILE A 305 6.21 -22.72 16.86
CA ILE A 305 5.19 -23.24 15.96
C ILE A 305 4.30 -22.07 15.56
N ILE A 306 4.29 -21.71 14.28
CA ILE A 306 3.41 -20.68 13.74
C ILE A 306 2.44 -21.33 12.76
N LYS A 307 1.15 -21.24 13.07
CA LYS A 307 0.07 -21.76 12.24
C LYS A 307 -0.70 -20.59 11.62
N VAL A 308 -0.72 -20.56 10.29
CA VAL A 308 -1.40 -19.54 9.48
C VAL A 308 -2.53 -20.20 8.71
N ARG A 309 -3.76 -19.71 8.91
CA ARG A 309 -4.97 -20.20 8.21
C ARG A 309 -5.55 -19.09 7.36
N ALA A 310 -5.76 -19.36 6.07
CA ALA A 310 -6.43 -18.44 5.16
C ALA A 310 -7.96 -18.58 5.28
N GLU A 311 -8.65 -17.52 5.71
CA GLU A 311 -10.11 -17.48 5.94
C GLU A 311 -10.90 -16.81 4.81
N PHE A 312 -10.43 -16.91 3.57
CA PHE A 312 -11.12 -16.44 2.36
C PHE A 312 -11.36 -17.59 1.37
N SER A 313 -12.16 -17.34 0.32
CA SER A 313 -12.52 -18.36 -0.69
C SER A 313 -11.28 -18.98 -1.36
N SER A 314 -11.33 -20.29 -1.62
CA SER A 314 -10.29 -21.03 -2.34
C SER A 314 -10.08 -20.55 -3.79
N ASP A 315 -11.03 -19.82 -4.36
CA ASP A 315 -10.90 -19.22 -5.70
C ASP A 315 -9.97 -18.01 -5.70
N ILE A 316 -9.75 -17.41 -4.52
CA ILE A 316 -8.92 -16.24 -4.33
C ILE A 316 -7.57 -16.70 -3.79
N THR A 317 -6.55 -15.95 -4.16
CA THR A 317 -5.18 -16.25 -3.78
C THR A 317 -4.47 -14.98 -3.35
N ALA A 318 -3.82 -15.02 -2.19
CA ALA A 318 -2.95 -13.97 -1.69
C ALA A 318 -1.56 -14.08 -2.32
N ASN A 319 -0.95 -12.95 -2.61
CA ASN A 319 0.40 -12.81 -3.16
C ASN A 319 1.32 -12.08 -2.17
N THR A 320 2.63 -12.30 -2.31
CA THR A 320 3.66 -11.57 -1.55
C THR A 320 3.43 -11.67 -0.04
N VAL A 321 3.18 -12.89 0.44
CA VAL A 321 2.95 -13.13 1.86
C VAL A 321 4.31 -13.26 2.56
N VAL A 322 4.59 -12.36 3.48
CA VAL A 322 5.82 -12.38 4.29
C VAL A 322 5.43 -12.38 5.76
N LEU A 323 5.92 -13.36 6.50
CA LEU A 323 5.77 -13.48 7.93
C LEU A 323 7.12 -13.16 8.59
N GLN A 324 7.12 -12.32 9.61
CA GLN A 324 8.32 -11.92 10.33
C GLN A 324 8.10 -12.01 11.84
N MET A 325 8.99 -12.67 12.56
CA MET A 325 8.98 -12.76 14.02
C MET A 325 10.36 -12.41 14.59
N PRO A 326 10.49 -11.34 15.40
CA PRO A 326 11.74 -11.05 16.10
C PRO A 326 12.11 -12.16 17.09
N LEU A 327 13.38 -12.53 17.14
CA LEU A 327 13.93 -13.57 18.00
C LEU A 327 14.85 -12.96 19.07
N PRO A 328 15.06 -13.64 20.21
CA PRO A 328 16.01 -13.21 21.21
C PRO A 328 17.43 -13.05 20.65
N SER A 329 18.17 -12.06 21.15
CA SER A 329 19.52 -11.69 20.67
C SER A 329 20.57 -12.79 20.85
N TYR A 330 20.35 -13.72 21.80
CA TYR A 330 21.20 -14.88 22.05
C TYR A 330 20.86 -16.10 21.17
N THR A 331 20.02 -15.95 20.16
CA THR A 331 19.71 -17.04 19.22
C THR A 331 20.92 -17.31 18.31
N THR A 332 21.50 -18.50 18.44
CA THR A 332 22.68 -18.91 17.65
C THR A 332 22.32 -19.62 16.36
N ARG A 333 21.28 -20.45 16.40
CA ARG A 333 20.85 -21.26 15.25
C ARG A 333 19.35 -21.42 15.23
N VAL A 334 18.79 -21.44 14.03
CA VAL A 334 17.40 -21.82 13.76
C VAL A 334 17.38 -22.95 12.75
N SER A 335 16.61 -24.01 13.00
CA SER A 335 16.41 -25.12 12.06
C SER A 335 14.93 -25.38 11.83
N PHE A 336 14.55 -25.64 10.58
CA PHE A 336 13.15 -25.86 10.19
C PHE A 336 12.86 -27.34 10.02
N GLU A 337 11.72 -27.76 10.55
CA GLU A 337 11.12 -29.04 10.20
C GLU A 337 9.93 -28.74 9.28
N LEU A 338 10.12 -29.05 8.00
CA LEU A 338 9.01 -29.10 7.04
C LEU A 338 8.30 -30.44 7.23
N GLU A 339 6.98 -30.45 7.30
CA GLU A 339 6.22 -31.69 7.53
C GLU A 339 6.53 -32.75 6.45
N PRO A 340 6.98 -33.95 6.84
CA PRO A 340 7.21 -35.06 5.92
C PRO A 340 5.86 -35.69 5.59
N GLY A 341 5.25 -35.28 4.48
CA GLY A 341 3.93 -35.79 4.07
C GLY A 341 3.27 -35.07 2.89
N THR A 342 3.75 -33.88 2.49
CA THR A 342 3.20 -33.20 1.30
C THR A 342 3.93 -33.64 0.01
N VAL A 343 3.98 -34.96 -0.21
CA VAL A 343 4.30 -35.58 -1.51
C VAL A 343 2.97 -36.09 -2.05
N GLY A 344 2.19 -35.22 -2.72
CA GLY A 344 0.90 -35.64 -3.27
C GLY A 344 -0.17 -34.59 -3.57
N ASN A 345 0.01 -33.32 -3.22
CA ASN A 345 -0.80 -32.23 -3.80
C ASN A 345 0.02 -31.45 -4.82
N THR A 346 0.27 -32.14 -5.93
CA THR A 346 0.58 -31.53 -7.23
C THR A 346 -0.68 -30.87 -7.74
N THR A 347 -0.90 -29.60 -7.39
CA THR A 347 -1.63 -28.67 -8.27
C THR A 347 -0.85 -27.36 -8.28
N ASP A 348 0.02 -27.25 -9.30
CA ASP A 348 0.66 -26.04 -9.80
C ASP A 348 1.22 -25.02 -8.80
N PHE A 349 2.28 -25.42 -8.07
CA PHE A 349 3.16 -24.44 -7.42
C PHE A 349 4.58 -24.61 -7.93
N LYS A 350 4.92 -23.81 -8.95
CA LYS A 350 6.18 -23.89 -9.70
C LYS A 350 7.40 -23.88 -8.78
N GLU A 351 8.18 -24.93 -8.91
CA GLU A 351 9.45 -25.24 -8.27
C GLU A 351 10.54 -24.16 -8.43
N ALA A 352 10.32 -23.17 -9.31
CA ALA A 352 11.23 -22.03 -9.53
C ALA A 352 11.13 -20.91 -8.47
N ASN A 353 10.08 -20.89 -7.65
CA ASN A 353 9.74 -19.76 -6.77
C ASN A 353 9.98 -20.01 -5.26
N ARG A 354 10.60 -21.13 -4.90
CA ARG A 354 11.09 -21.33 -3.52
C ARG A 354 12.33 -20.47 -3.29
N ARG A 355 12.12 -19.21 -2.91
CA ARG A 355 13.13 -18.42 -2.21
C ARG A 355 12.74 -18.30 -0.75
N LEU A 356 13.21 -19.26 0.05
CA LEU A 356 13.39 -19.05 1.47
C LEU A 356 14.62 -18.12 1.60
N GLU A 357 14.43 -16.80 1.43
CA GLU A 357 15.51 -15.84 1.61
C GLU A 357 15.77 -15.66 3.12
N TRP A 358 16.81 -16.35 3.59
CA TRP A 358 17.30 -16.29 4.95
C TRP A 358 18.37 -15.21 5.07
N GLY A 359 18.04 -14.11 5.74
CA GLY A 359 18.99 -13.06 6.07
C GLY A 359 19.02 -12.82 7.57
N LEU A 360 20.05 -13.32 8.26
CA LEU A 360 20.52 -12.69 9.49
C LEU A 360 21.12 -11.34 9.07
N LYS A 361 20.33 -10.26 9.07
CA LYS A 361 20.93 -8.93 9.09
C LYS A 361 21.60 -8.82 10.46
N LYS A 362 22.93 -8.63 10.47
CA LYS A 362 23.82 -8.61 11.66
C LYS A 362 23.40 -7.66 12.80
N ALA A 363 22.32 -6.90 12.66
CA ALA A 363 21.78 -5.97 13.64
C ALA A 363 20.38 -6.37 14.20
N SER A 364 19.69 -7.38 13.63
CA SER A 364 18.38 -7.82 14.14
C SER A 364 18.17 -9.32 13.90
N TYR A 365 18.12 -10.11 14.99
CA TYR A 365 17.78 -11.53 14.94
C TYR A 365 16.26 -11.64 14.70
N SER A 366 15.84 -11.89 13.47
CA SER A 366 14.43 -12.06 13.11
C SER A 366 14.23 -13.28 12.23
N LEU A 367 13.18 -14.05 12.52
CA LEU A 367 12.65 -15.12 11.69
C LEU A 367 11.89 -14.51 10.51
N PHE A 368 12.28 -14.82 9.28
CA PHE A 368 11.56 -14.42 8.06
C PHE A 368 11.06 -15.65 7.32
N PHE A 369 9.79 -15.64 6.95
CA PHE A 369 9.17 -16.64 6.10
C PHE A 369 8.43 -15.97 4.96
N THR A 370 8.95 -16.13 3.74
CA THR A 370 8.35 -15.59 2.52
C THR A 370 7.65 -16.71 1.78
N CYS A 371 6.34 -16.58 1.61
CA CYS A 371 5.54 -17.41 0.72
C CYS A 371 5.06 -16.55 -0.45
N MET A 372 5.40 -16.94 -1.67
CA MET A 372 5.03 -16.13 -2.84
C MET A 372 3.51 -16.07 -3.03
N GLN A 373 2.79 -17.11 -2.62
CA GLN A 373 1.37 -17.24 -2.90
C GLN A 373 0.67 -18.22 -1.95
N ILE A 374 -0.48 -17.82 -1.37
CA ILE A 374 -1.32 -18.66 -0.49
C ILE A 374 -2.76 -18.69 -1.01
N VAL A 375 -3.30 -19.89 -1.22
CA VAL A 375 -4.68 -20.10 -1.69
C VAL A 375 -5.65 -20.00 -0.52
N GLY A 376 -6.85 -19.46 -0.74
CA GLY A 376 -7.87 -19.38 0.31
C GLY A 376 -8.29 -20.75 0.84
N GLY A 377 -8.64 -20.80 2.13
CA GLY A 377 -9.00 -22.03 2.81
C GLY A 377 -7.84 -22.95 3.17
N SER A 378 -6.60 -22.64 2.74
CA SER A 378 -5.43 -23.42 3.12
C SER A 378 -4.98 -23.14 4.56
N GLU A 379 -4.27 -24.10 5.12
CA GLU A 379 -3.60 -23.98 6.41
C GLU A 379 -2.13 -24.34 6.24
N HIS A 380 -1.25 -23.52 6.80
CA HIS A 380 0.18 -23.69 6.74
C HIS A 380 0.76 -23.62 8.14
N THR A 381 1.54 -24.62 8.53
CA THR A 381 2.24 -24.67 9.82
C THR A 381 3.74 -24.60 9.58
N LEU A 382 4.40 -23.65 10.26
CA LEU A 382 5.84 -23.49 10.29
C LEU A 382 6.35 -23.94 11.65
N ARG A 383 7.28 -24.90 11.68
CA ARG A 383 7.97 -25.34 12.89
C ARG A 383 9.44 -24.96 12.81
N ALA A 384 9.92 -24.22 13.79
CA ALA A 384 11.29 -23.74 13.87
C ALA A 384 11.89 -24.10 15.23
N LYS A 385 12.98 -24.86 15.23
CA LYS A 385 13.76 -25.16 16.44
C LYS A 385 14.87 -24.12 16.58
N LEU A 386 14.85 -23.42 17.70
CA LEU A 386 15.82 -22.42 18.12
C LEU A 386 16.89 -23.08 18.99
N THR A 387 18.14 -22.69 18.80
CA THR A 387 19.26 -23.00 19.68
C THR A 387 19.83 -21.70 20.21
N PHE A 388 20.09 -21.64 21.52
CA PHE A 388 20.55 -20.44 22.21
C PHE A 388 22.00 -20.58 22.69
N SER A 389 22.67 -19.45 22.97
CA SER A 389 24.05 -19.43 23.49
C SER A 389 24.17 -19.46 25.02
N GLN A 390 23.08 -19.24 25.76
CA GLN A 390 23.08 -19.09 27.22
C GLN A 390 21.98 -19.96 27.83
N GLU A 391 22.19 -20.56 29.01
CA GLU A 391 21.23 -21.49 29.64
C GLU A 391 20.14 -20.82 30.49
N TYR A 392 20.38 -19.58 30.93
CA TYR A 392 19.44 -18.79 31.72
C TYR A 392 18.66 -17.88 30.77
N HIS A 393 17.45 -18.29 30.44
CA HIS A 393 16.52 -17.49 29.66
C HIS A 393 15.62 -16.71 30.61
N GLY A 394 15.40 -15.42 30.35
CA GLY A 394 14.20 -14.76 30.84
C GLY A 394 12.97 -15.42 30.22
N ASN A 395 11.79 -14.81 30.39
CA ASN A 395 10.61 -15.29 29.67
C ASN A 395 10.85 -15.10 28.16
N ILE A 396 11.08 -16.20 27.42
CA ILE A 396 11.40 -16.20 25.98
C ILE A 396 10.31 -15.47 25.19
N THR A 397 9.05 -15.53 25.62
CA THR A 397 7.95 -14.81 24.94
C THR A 397 8.01 -13.30 25.11
N ARG A 398 8.66 -12.79 26.17
CA ARG A 398 8.90 -11.35 26.35
C ARG A 398 10.07 -10.85 25.51
N GLU A 399 11.06 -11.69 25.31
CA GLU A 399 12.25 -11.35 24.53
C GLU A 399 12.05 -11.57 23.03
N ALA A 400 11.24 -12.56 22.67
CA ALA A 400 10.71 -12.70 21.32
C ALA A 400 9.68 -11.59 21.05
N GLY A 401 9.81 -10.93 19.91
CA GLY A 401 8.83 -9.93 19.48
C GLY A 401 7.58 -10.60 18.90
N PRO A 402 6.50 -9.82 18.68
CA PRO A 402 5.28 -10.35 18.09
C PRO A 402 5.49 -10.78 16.63
N VAL A 403 4.66 -11.70 16.15
CA VAL A 403 4.68 -12.14 14.75
C VAL A 403 3.93 -11.14 13.89
N SER A 404 4.62 -10.54 12.94
CA SER A 404 4.05 -9.64 11.93
C SER A 404 3.85 -10.36 10.60
N MET A 405 2.82 -9.97 9.85
CA MET A 405 2.52 -10.51 8.53
C MET A 405 2.25 -9.37 7.55
N THR A 406 2.85 -9.46 6.36
CA THR A 406 2.53 -8.59 5.23
C THR A 406 2.00 -9.45 4.08
N PHE A 407 1.00 -8.94 3.36
CA PHE A 407 0.38 -9.67 2.25
C PHE A 407 -0.34 -8.70 1.32
N THR A 408 -0.64 -9.16 0.10
CA THR A 408 -1.53 -8.49 -0.84
C THR A 408 -2.50 -9.49 -1.45
N ILE A 409 -3.81 -9.28 -1.27
CA ILE A 409 -4.87 -10.13 -1.84
C ILE A 409 -5.58 -9.34 -2.95
N PRO A 410 -5.33 -9.68 -4.22
CA PRO A 410 -6.07 -9.10 -5.33
C PRO A 410 -7.51 -9.64 -5.39
N MET A 411 -8.42 -8.84 -5.93
CA MET A 411 -9.84 -9.17 -6.13
C MET A 411 -10.58 -9.59 -4.85
N TYR A 412 -10.12 -9.09 -3.71
CA TYR A 412 -10.73 -9.33 -2.40
C TYR A 412 -10.95 -8.01 -1.67
N ASN A 413 -12.05 -7.95 -0.93
CA ASN A 413 -12.45 -6.84 -0.08
C ASN A 413 -12.94 -7.43 1.26
N ALA A 414 -12.41 -6.93 2.38
CA ALA A 414 -12.77 -7.34 3.73
C ALA A 414 -14.00 -6.59 4.28
N SER A 415 -14.21 -5.33 3.90
CA SER A 415 -15.40 -4.53 4.28
C SER A 415 -16.69 -4.93 3.58
N ARG A 416 -16.60 -5.68 2.48
CA ARG A 416 -17.69 -5.97 1.53
C ARG A 416 -18.21 -4.75 0.77
N LEU A 417 -17.50 -3.63 0.80
CA LEU A 417 -17.80 -2.49 -0.06
C LEU A 417 -17.67 -2.88 -1.53
N GLN A 418 -18.71 -2.61 -2.30
CA GLN A 418 -18.82 -2.97 -3.70
C GLN A 418 -19.28 -1.77 -4.53
N VAL A 419 -18.71 -1.68 -5.72
CA VAL A 419 -19.19 -0.77 -6.76
C VAL A 419 -20.31 -1.45 -7.51
N LYS A 420 -21.54 -0.92 -7.39
CA LYS A 420 -22.72 -1.43 -8.09
C LYS A 420 -22.68 -1.10 -9.57
N TYR A 421 -22.44 0.16 -9.88
CA TYR A 421 -22.27 0.61 -11.26
C TYR A 421 -21.33 1.81 -11.35
N LEU A 422 -20.70 1.91 -12.52
CA LEU A 422 -19.91 3.06 -12.94
C LEU A 422 -20.51 3.60 -14.23
N GLN A 423 -21.25 4.70 -14.13
CA GLN A 423 -21.87 5.37 -15.27
C GLN A 423 -21.04 6.58 -15.67
N ILE A 424 -20.84 6.73 -16.98
CA ILE A 424 -20.18 7.89 -17.57
C ILE A 424 -21.24 8.62 -18.37
N ALA A 425 -21.42 9.91 -18.10
CA ALA A 425 -22.38 10.75 -18.81
C ALA A 425 -22.05 10.73 -20.31
N LYS A 426 -22.99 10.24 -21.11
CA LYS A 426 -22.78 10.00 -22.54
C LYS A 426 -22.82 11.33 -23.30
N LYS A 427 -21.72 11.67 -24.00
CA LYS A 427 -21.73 12.73 -25.02
C LYS A 427 -22.32 12.25 -26.36
N SER A 428 -22.28 10.95 -26.67
CA SER A 428 -22.86 10.36 -27.90
C SER A 428 -23.23 8.88 -27.74
N LYS A 429 -24.09 8.35 -28.64
CA LYS A 429 -24.51 6.93 -28.62
C LYS A 429 -23.40 5.93 -28.97
N ALA A 430 -22.34 6.38 -29.64
CA ALA A 430 -21.19 5.54 -30.02
C ALA A 430 -20.05 5.58 -28.98
N TYR A 431 -20.16 6.42 -27.96
CA TYR A 431 -19.17 6.58 -26.90
C TYR A 431 -19.30 5.48 -25.85
N ASN A 432 -18.41 4.50 -25.88
CA ASN A 432 -18.35 3.43 -24.89
C ASN A 432 -16.91 3.16 -24.41
N PRO A 433 -16.41 3.97 -23.46
CA PRO A 433 -15.07 3.79 -22.91
C PRO A 433 -14.98 2.51 -22.09
N TYR A 434 -13.76 1.97 -21.94
CA TYR A 434 -13.51 0.80 -21.11
C TYR A 434 -13.59 1.16 -19.62
N ARG A 435 -14.20 0.28 -18.83
CA ARG A 435 -14.38 0.47 -17.38
C ARG A 435 -13.74 -0.69 -16.65
N TRP A 436 -12.94 -0.35 -15.65
CA TRP A 436 -12.15 -1.31 -14.90
C TRP A 436 -12.36 -1.05 -13.42
N VAL A 437 -12.77 -2.08 -12.68
CA VAL A 437 -12.91 -2.04 -11.22
C VAL A 437 -12.10 -3.18 -10.63
N ARG A 438 -11.20 -2.89 -9.68
CA ARG A 438 -10.49 -3.93 -8.92
C ARG A 438 -10.55 -3.64 -7.43
N TYR A 439 -10.52 -4.73 -6.68
CA TYR A 439 -10.42 -4.71 -5.23
C TYR A 439 -9.04 -5.22 -4.85
N VAL A 440 -8.37 -4.54 -3.91
CA VAL A 440 -7.04 -4.93 -3.44
C VAL A 440 -7.02 -4.78 -1.94
N THR A 441 -6.80 -5.88 -1.22
CA THR A 441 -6.63 -5.86 0.23
C THR A 441 -5.15 -6.05 0.56
N GLN A 442 -4.60 -5.19 1.41
CA GLN A 442 -3.20 -5.20 1.83
C GLN A 442 -3.10 -5.18 3.35
N ALA A 443 -2.04 -5.77 3.88
CA ALA A 443 -1.69 -5.59 5.29
C ALA A 443 -1.11 -4.19 5.51
N ASN A 444 -1.57 -3.49 6.55
CA ASN A 444 -0.92 -2.30 7.09
C ASN A 444 -0.14 -2.67 8.35
N SER A 445 -0.86 -3.05 9.41
CA SER A 445 -0.29 -3.57 10.64
C SER A 445 -1.01 -4.86 11.01
N TYR A 446 -0.42 -6.00 10.68
CA TYR A 446 -1.03 -7.31 10.93
C TYR A 446 -0.14 -8.12 11.87
N VAL A 447 -0.50 -8.14 13.16
CA VAL A 447 0.41 -8.56 14.23
C VAL A 447 -0.27 -9.56 15.17
N ALA A 448 0.38 -10.67 15.45
CA ALA A 448 0.00 -11.62 16.48
C ALA A 448 0.97 -11.53 17.67
N ARG A 449 0.43 -11.20 18.85
CA ARG A 449 1.19 -11.21 20.11
C ARG A 449 1.47 -12.65 20.53
N ILE A 450 2.53 -12.82 21.31
CA ILE A 450 3.01 -14.12 21.82
C ILE A 450 2.85 -14.15 23.34
#